data_AF-A0A7S3YPY1-F1
#
_entry.id   AF-A0A7S3YPY1-F1
#
_cell.length_a   1.000
_cell.length_b   1.000
_cell.length_c   1.000
_cell.angle_alpha   90.00
_cell.angle_beta   90.00
_cell.angle_gamma   90.00
#
_symmetry.space_group_name_H-M   'P 1'
#
loop_
_entity.id
_entity.type
_entity.pdbx_description
1 polymer ?
#
loop_
_entity_poly.entity_id
_entity_poly.type
_entity_poly.pdbx_seq_one_letter_code
_entity_poly.pdbx_strand_id
1 'polypeptide(L)'
;GVRRPAGGATGATPGGMRMKRAPSLRNREEVKTVRFLSPEWKKQMGMSDPVKLKEGMIVPPGRCDGPLDILIETVDFLNNADFAKRRIGEHGSMFRTNIGARPTIVIHGPEANEFVMQTEEKKFEWKRGWPPTFPELLGTEGLIFTDGEKHEILRRLLLPAFKGPALEFYFEKIRDISDKYLTRWEGYQGSEIQFLQESKRLTFEVAAALMLGYNSSKPGAEEEINDLSEKFGVLADGLISPFAMTIGDFPGSPWRNVLNARDSLLQHIEDTIVERLGKAEEEEEEEEGEASAGAASAPPA
;
A
#
# COMPACT_ATOMS: atom_id res chain seq x y z
N GLY A 1 -42.11 59.33 28.89
CA GLY A 1 -42.27 58.60 27.62
C GLY A 1 -41.21 57.53 27.54
N VAL A 2 -41.64 56.29 27.25
CA VAL A 2 -40.86 55.15 26.74
C VAL A 2 -39.74 54.59 27.63
N ARG A 3 -40.08 53.50 28.34
CA ARG A 3 -39.15 52.44 28.74
C ARG A 3 -38.73 51.61 27.51
N ARG A 4 -37.46 51.19 27.46
CA ARG A 4 -36.94 50.00 26.74
C ARG A 4 -35.55 49.62 27.30
N PRO A 5 -35.07 48.37 27.12
CA PRO A 5 -35.01 47.42 28.22
C PRO A 5 -33.62 46.75 28.41
N ALA A 6 -33.59 45.82 29.38
CA ALA A 6 -32.51 44.91 29.74
C ALA A 6 -31.78 44.25 28.56
N GLY A 7 -30.45 44.30 28.60
CA GLY A 7 -29.57 43.41 27.84
C GLY A 7 -29.01 42.36 28.79
N GLY A 8 -29.53 41.13 28.69
CA GLY A 8 -28.98 39.97 29.36
C GLY A 8 -27.66 39.55 28.70
N ALA A 9 -26.63 39.38 29.52
CA ALA A 9 -25.42 38.67 29.14
C ALA A 9 -25.74 37.17 29.14
N THR A 10 -25.94 36.59 27.97
CA THR A 10 -25.91 35.14 27.77
C THR A 10 -24.51 34.75 27.33
N GLY A 11 -23.83 33.95 28.16
CA GLY A 11 -22.52 33.40 27.89
C GLY A 11 -22.50 32.61 26.58
N ALA A 12 -21.51 32.91 25.76
CA ALA A 12 -21.13 32.08 24.64
C ALA A 12 -20.35 30.87 25.18
N THR A 13 -20.94 29.69 25.07
CA THR A 13 -20.28 28.41 25.25
C THR A 13 -19.11 28.28 24.25
N PRO A 14 -17.92 27.80 24.64
CA PRO A 14 -16.85 27.53 23.68
C PRO A 14 -17.30 26.42 22.72
N GLY A 15 -17.20 26.71 21.43
CA GLY A 15 -17.56 25.78 20.37
C GLY A 15 -16.64 24.56 20.39
N GLY A 16 -17.15 23.43 20.89
CA GLY A 16 -16.54 22.12 20.68
C GLY A 16 -16.37 21.88 19.18
N MET A 17 -15.12 21.73 18.77
CA MET A 17 -14.73 21.39 17.41
C MET A 17 -15.21 19.98 17.13
N ARG A 18 -16.45 19.84 16.68
CA ARG A 18 -17.07 18.57 16.33
C ARG A 18 -16.33 18.02 15.10
N MET A 19 -15.34 17.16 15.33
CA MET A 19 -14.66 16.45 14.25
C MET A 19 -15.71 15.75 13.40
N LYS A 20 -15.75 16.09 12.11
CA LYS A 20 -16.58 15.38 11.14
C LYS A 20 -16.01 13.97 11.07
N ARG A 21 -16.83 12.96 11.44
CA ARG A 21 -16.49 11.54 11.21
C ARG A 21 -15.99 11.38 9.78
N ALA A 22 -14.90 10.64 9.61
CA ALA A 22 -14.42 10.24 8.31
C ALA A 22 -15.61 9.65 7.50
N PRO A 23 -15.78 10.02 6.22
CA PRO A 23 -16.86 9.47 5.41
C PRO A 23 -16.72 7.95 5.39
N SER A 24 -17.79 7.24 5.79
CA SER A 24 -17.78 5.78 5.81
C SER A 24 -17.34 5.24 4.46
N LEU A 25 -16.44 4.24 4.48
CA LEU A 25 -15.92 3.50 3.31
C LEU A 25 -17.01 2.82 2.43
N ARG A 26 -18.30 3.01 2.73
CA ARG A 26 -19.45 2.53 1.95
C ARG A 26 -19.74 3.31 0.67
N ASN A 27 -19.08 4.44 0.43
CA ASN A 27 -19.18 5.11 -0.87
C ASN A 27 -18.22 4.44 -1.86
N ARG A 28 -18.53 3.19 -2.24
CA ARG A 28 -17.98 2.60 -3.46
C ARG A 28 -18.41 3.49 -4.61
N GLU A 29 -17.50 4.31 -5.13
CA GLU A 29 -17.66 4.81 -6.51
C GLU A 29 -18.01 3.59 -7.37
N GLU A 30 -19.04 3.72 -8.20
CA GLU A 30 -19.57 2.63 -9.04
C GLU A 30 -18.43 1.80 -9.62
N VAL A 31 -18.31 0.56 -9.14
CA VAL A 31 -17.30 -0.38 -9.60
C VAL A 31 -17.54 -0.60 -11.09
N LYS A 32 -16.68 -0.02 -11.93
CA LYS A 32 -16.76 -0.15 -13.38
C LYS A 32 -16.58 -1.62 -13.73
N THR A 33 -17.67 -2.27 -14.09
CA THR A 33 -17.66 -3.68 -14.51
C THR A 33 -16.84 -3.78 -15.80
N VAL A 34 -15.70 -4.47 -15.74
CA VAL A 34 -14.86 -4.69 -16.92
C VAL A 34 -15.54 -5.76 -17.79
N ARG A 35 -16.14 -5.35 -18.90
CA ARG A 35 -16.70 -6.29 -19.88
C ARG A 35 -15.61 -6.65 -20.88
N PHE A 36 -15.01 -7.82 -20.70
CA PHE A 36 -14.11 -8.43 -21.67
C PHE A 36 -14.82 -8.48 -23.04
N LEU A 37 -14.18 -7.92 -24.08
CA LEU A 37 -14.71 -7.70 -25.45
C LEU A 37 -15.61 -6.48 -25.70
N SER A 38 -15.85 -5.59 -24.74
CA SER A 38 -16.49 -4.29 -25.04
C SER A 38 -15.51 -3.33 -25.75
N PRO A 39 -15.94 -2.42 -26.66
CA PRO A 39 -15.01 -1.48 -27.33
C PRO A 39 -14.10 -0.69 -26.38
N GLU A 40 -14.49 -0.56 -25.11
CA GLU A 40 -13.78 0.14 -24.05
C GLU A 40 -12.83 -0.75 -23.21
N TRP A 41 -12.77 -2.07 -23.45
CA TRP A 41 -11.99 -3.02 -22.65
C TRP A 41 -10.50 -2.64 -22.57
N LYS A 42 -9.95 -2.08 -23.65
CA LYS A 42 -8.57 -1.56 -23.69
C LYS A 42 -8.36 -0.40 -22.72
N LYS A 43 -9.29 0.55 -22.70
CA LYS A 43 -9.28 1.71 -21.79
C LYS A 43 -9.46 1.26 -20.34
N GLN A 44 -10.32 0.28 -20.09
CA GLN A 44 -10.57 -0.31 -18.76
C GLN A 44 -9.36 -1.07 -18.21
N MET A 45 -8.58 -1.72 -19.07
CA MET A 45 -7.32 -2.40 -18.71
C MET A 45 -6.14 -1.43 -18.54
N GLY A 46 -6.37 -0.11 -18.66
CA GLY A 46 -5.31 0.89 -18.64
C GLY A 46 -4.28 0.68 -19.76
N MET A 47 -4.72 0.15 -20.92
CA MET A 47 -3.90 0.08 -22.11
C MET A 47 -3.78 1.49 -22.69
N SER A 48 -2.55 1.95 -22.85
CA SER A 48 -2.23 3.21 -23.51
C SER A 48 -2.58 3.14 -24.99
N ASP A 49 -2.99 4.27 -25.57
CA ASP A 49 -3.06 4.41 -27.03
C ASP A 49 -1.69 4.06 -27.63
N PRO A 50 -1.66 3.39 -28.80
CA PRO A 50 -0.40 3.04 -29.44
C PRO A 50 0.45 4.29 -29.64
N VAL A 51 1.66 4.29 -29.07
CA VAL A 51 2.61 5.39 -29.22
C VAL A 51 2.94 5.54 -30.70
N LYS A 52 2.49 6.62 -31.32
CA LYS A 52 2.86 6.95 -32.70
C LYS A 52 4.31 7.41 -32.71
N LEU A 53 5.20 6.50 -33.11
CA LEU A 53 6.62 6.82 -33.28
C LEU A 53 6.78 7.83 -34.41
N LYS A 54 7.68 8.80 -34.23
CA LYS A 54 8.04 9.73 -35.30
C LYS A 54 8.76 8.96 -36.40
N GLU A 55 8.47 9.32 -37.64
CA GLU A 55 9.11 8.75 -38.82
C GLU A 55 10.63 8.96 -38.75
N GLY A 56 11.42 7.89 -38.91
CA GLY A 56 12.88 7.91 -38.79
C GLY A 56 13.46 7.64 -37.40
N MET A 57 12.65 7.33 -36.38
CA MET A 57 13.18 6.88 -35.08
C MET A 57 13.76 5.46 -35.16
N ILE A 58 14.97 5.27 -34.64
CA ILE A 58 15.55 3.95 -34.42
C ILE A 58 14.85 3.34 -33.22
N VAL A 59 14.21 2.18 -33.42
CA VAL A 59 13.57 1.42 -32.35
C VAL A 59 14.42 0.21 -31.95
N PRO A 60 14.45 -0.16 -30.67
CA PRO A 60 15.10 -1.38 -30.23
C PRO A 60 14.52 -2.62 -30.94
N PRO A 61 15.34 -3.68 -31.15
CA PRO A 61 14.86 -4.95 -31.68
C PRO A 61 13.88 -5.61 -30.69
N GLY A 62 12.99 -6.47 -31.19
CA GLY A 62 12.12 -7.29 -30.33
C GLY A 62 10.74 -7.57 -30.93
N ARG A 63 9.95 -8.37 -30.20
CA ARG A 63 8.64 -8.91 -30.62
C ARG A 63 7.50 -8.14 -29.96
N CYS A 64 6.78 -7.32 -30.72
CA CYS A 64 5.62 -6.59 -30.21
C CYS A 64 4.71 -6.03 -31.30
N ASP A 65 4.74 -6.59 -32.52
CA ASP A 65 4.04 -6.01 -33.67
C ASP A 65 2.65 -6.62 -33.90
N GLY A 66 2.39 -7.84 -33.40
CA GLY A 66 1.12 -8.54 -33.58
C GLY A 66 0.35 -8.85 -32.28
N PRO A 67 -0.97 -9.04 -32.34
CA PRO A 67 -1.79 -9.42 -31.17
C PRO A 67 -1.42 -10.79 -30.58
N LEU A 68 -0.90 -11.72 -31.41
CA LEU A 68 -0.39 -13.00 -30.93
C LEU A 68 0.91 -12.84 -30.15
N ASP A 69 1.82 -11.97 -30.61
CA ASP A 69 3.07 -11.68 -29.89
C ASP A 69 2.79 -11.11 -28.50
N ILE A 70 1.78 -10.24 -28.38
CA ILE A 70 1.37 -9.65 -27.09
C ILE A 70 0.98 -10.75 -26.08
N LEU A 71 0.15 -11.70 -26.52
CA LEU A 71 -0.30 -12.79 -25.65
C LEU A 71 0.86 -13.73 -25.30
N ILE A 72 1.68 -14.10 -26.30
CA ILE A 72 2.83 -14.99 -26.10
C ILE A 72 3.83 -14.36 -25.13
N GLU A 73 4.25 -13.12 -25.36
CA GLU A 73 5.23 -12.43 -24.51
C GLU A 73 4.70 -12.22 -23.09
N THR A 74 3.42 -11.87 -22.93
CA THR A 74 2.81 -11.72 -21.60
C THR A 74 2.74 -13.04 -20.85
N VAL A 75 2.35 -14.13 -21.51
CA VAL A 75 2.28 -15.47 -20.90
C VAL A 75 3.68 -15.98 -20.58
N ASP A 76 4.66 -15.77 -21.47
CA ASP A 76 6.05 -16.16 -21.26
C ASP A 76 6.64 -15.39 -20.07
N PHE A 77 6.41 -14.08 -20.00
CA PHE A 77 6.83 -13.23 -18.87
C PHE A 77 6.26 -13.69 -17.52
N LEU A 78 4.98 -14.06 -17.47
CA LEU A 78 4.32 -14.47 -16.22
C LEU A 78 4.74 -15.87 -15.74
N ASN A 79 5.09 -16.78 -16.66
CA ASN A 79 5.35 -18.18 -16.31
C ASN A 79 6.83 -18.54 -16.25
N ASN A 80 7.72 -17.74 -16.84
CA ASN A 80 9.14 -18.07 -16.94
C ASN A 80 10.02 -17.00 -16.30
N ALA A 81 10.63 -17.35 -15.17
CA ALA A 81 11.55 -16.46 -14.43
C ALA A 81 12.81 -16.07 -15.23
N ASP A 82 13.16 -16.83 -16.28
CA ASP A 82 14.30 -16.57 -17.14
C ASP A 82 13.98 -15.70 -18.36
N PHE A 83 12.74 -15.22 -18.52
CA PHE A 83 12.26 -14.46 -19.66
C PHE A 83 13.20 -13.31 -20.04
N ALA A 84 13.55 -12.46 -19.08
CA ALA A 84 14.41 -11.31 -19.31
C ALA A 84 15.80 -11.75 -19.79
N LYS A 85 16.38 -12.79 -19.16
CA LYS A 85 17.70 -13.32 -19.52
C LYS A 85 17.72 -13.88 -20.95
N ARG A 86 16.68 -14.62 -21.35
CA ARG A 86 16.55 -15.14 -22.73
C ARG A 86 16.44 -14.02 -23.74
N ARG A 87 15.55 -13.05 -23.51
CA ARG A 87 15.36 -11.91 -24.42
C ARG A 87 16.60 -11.03 -24.53
N ILE A 88 17.35 -10.84 -23.44
CA ILE A 88 18.66 -10.17 -23.47
C ILE A 88 19.65 -10.93 -24.38
N GLY A 89 19.67 -12.27 -24.30
CA GLY A 89 20.51 -13.10 -25.17
C GLY A 89 20.12 -13.03 -26.65
N GLU A 90 18.82 -12.88 -26.95
CA GLU A 90 18.27 -12.84 -28.31
C GLU A 90 18.35 -11.46 -28.96
N HIS A 91 18.16 -10.39 -28.18
CA HIS A 91 17.96 -9.03 -28.68
C HIS A 91 18.99 -8.01 -28.19
N GLY A 92 19.86 -8.41 -27.26
CA GLY A 92 20.87 -7.54 -26.64
C GLY A 92 20.36 -6.81 -25.39
N SER A 93 21.16 -5.86 -24.91
CA SER A 93 20.92 -5.12 -23.66
C SER A 93 19.74 -4.15 -23.70
N MET A 94 19.14 -3.92 -24.88
CA MET A 94 17.95 -3.09 -25.05
C MET A 94 17.03 -3.73 -26.08
N PHE A 95 15.80 -4.03 -25.68
CA PHE A 95 14.82 -4.66 -26.56
C PHE A 95 13.39 -4.19 -26.27
N ARG A 96 12.51 -4.36 -27.24
CA ARG A 96 11.07 -4.09 -27.14
C ARG A 96 10.27 -5.38 -26.96
N THR A 97 9.24 -5.33 -26.14
CA THR A 97 8.29 -6.42 -25.91
C THR A 97 6.93 -5.83 -25.55
N ASN A 98 5.97 -6.70 -25.24
CA ASN A 98 4.69 -6.29 -24.71
C ASN A 98 4.33 -7.13 -23.48
N ILE A 99 4.09 -6.46 -22.35
CA ILE A 99 3.76 -7.09 -21.07
C ILE A 99 2.39 -6.57 -20.63
N GLY A 100 1.41 -7.46 -20.50
CA GLY A 100 0.06 -7.08 -20.06
C GLY A 100 -0.62 -6.11 -21.03
N ALA A 101 -0.41 -6.31 -22.33
CA ALA A 101 -0.91 -5.44 -23.39
C ALA A 101 -0.33 -4.00 -23.36
N ARG A 102 0.78 -3.77 -22.63
CA ARG A 102 1.52 -2.51 -22.60
C ARG A 102 2.83 -2.62 -23.39
N PRO A 103 3.05 -1.79 -24.42
CA PRO A 103 4.33 -1.69 -25.10
C PRO A 103 5.44 -1.35 -24.10
N THR A 104 6.47 -2.20 -24.03
CA THR A 104 7.51 -2.11 -23.00
C THR A 104 8.88 -2.14 -23.66
N ILE A 105 9.74 -1.19 -23.29
CA ILE A 105 11.16 -1.23 -23.62
C ILE A 105 11.89 -1.74 -22.39
N VAL A 106 12.60 -2.84 -22.55
CA VAL A 106 13.48 -3.40 -21.51
C VAL A 106 14.89 -2.92 -21.79
N ILE A 107 15.53 -2.38 -20.78
CA ILE A 107 16.93 -1.95 -20.78
C ILE A 107 17.67 -2.71 -19.70
N HIS A 108 18.91 -3.10 -19.98
CA HIS A 108 19.73 -3.88 -19.08
C HIS A 108 21.17 -3.36 -19.09
N GLY A 109 21.67 -2.98 -17.92
CA GLY A 109 23.05 -2.57 -17.71
C GLY A 109 23.15 -1.42 -16.71
N PRO A 110 24.31 -1.25 -16.06
CA PRO A 110 24.50 -0.20 -15.06
C PRO A 110 24.30 1.21 -15.65
N GLU A 111 24.79 1.46 -16.87
CA GLU A 111 24.64 2.77 -17.54
C GLU A 111 23.18 3.07 -17.87
N ALA A 112 22.42 2.05 -18.25
CA ALA A 112 21.00 2.19 -18.55
C ALA A 112 20.17 2.45 -17.28
N ASN A 113 20.53 1.78 -16.17
CA ASN A 113 19.90 2.00 -14.88
C ASN A 113 20.20 3.40 -14.34
N GLU A 114 21.45 3.87 -14.44
CA GLU A 114 21.83 5.23 -14.06
C GLU A 114 21.09 6.28 -14.91
N PHE A 115 20.99 6.05 -16.22
CA PHE A 115 20.26 6.95 -17.12
C PHE A 115 18.78 7.12 -16.69
N VAL A 116 18.08 6.02 -16.41
CA VAL A 116 16.65 6.08 -16.05
C VAL A 116 16.42 6.55 -14.61
N MET A 117 17.27 6.13 -13.67
CA MET A 117 17.06 6.39 -12.24
C MET A 117 17.71 7.68 -11.73
N GLN A 118 18.65 8.27 -12.48
CA GLN A 118 19.41 9.43 -12.03
C GLN A 118 19.54 10.51 -13.10
N THR A 119 20.19 10.21 -14.23
CA THR A 119 20.58 11.24 -15.21
C THR A 119 19.38 11.91 -15.86
N GLU A 120 18.36 11.12 -16.20
CA GLU A 120 17.18 11.57 -16.93
C GLU A 120 15.88 11.20 -16.21
N GLU A 121 15.91 11.05 -14.88
CA GLU A 121 14.78 10.64 -14.05
C GLU A 121 13.50 11.46 -14.36
N LYS A 122 13.65 12.76 -14.63
CA LYS A 122 12.55 13.70 -14.90
C LYS A 122 11.85 13.47 -16.24
N LYS A 123 12.45 12.66 -17.13
CA LYS A 123 11.84 12.25 -18.41
C LYS A 123 10.93 11.02 -18.25
N PHE A 124 10.91 10.38 -17.08
CA PHE A 124 10.11 9.19 -16.79
C PHE A 124 9.03 9.51 -15.76
N GLU A 125 7.86 8.88 -15.90
CA GLU A 125 6.78 8.96 -14.93
C GLU A 125 6.68 7.62 -14.19
N TRP A 126 7.05 7.58 -12.91
CA TRP A 126 7.04 6.35 -12.14
C TRP A 126 5.62 5.85 -11.86
N LYS A 127 4.68 6.76 -11.57
CA LYS A 127 3.29 6.41 -11.25
C LYS A 127 2.60 5.58 -12.34
N ARG A 128 2.99 5.75 -13.61
CA ARG A 128 2.39 5.06 -14.77
C ARG A 128 3.02 3.69 -15.03
N GLY A 129 4.14 3.37 -14.39
CA GLY A 129 4.82 2.09 -14.53
C GLY A 129 4.06 0.93 -13.86
N TRP A 130 3.24 1.21 -12.85
CA TRP A 130 2.52 0.18 -12.11
C TRP A 130 1.31 -0.38 -12.88
N PRO A 131 1.05 -1.71 -12.79
CA PRO A 131 -0.20 -2.30 -13.27
C PRO A 131 -1.41 -1.66 -12.57
N PRO A 132 -2.59 -1.56 -13.22
CA PRO A 132 -3.77 -0.90 -12.62
C PRO A 132 -4.26 -1.55 -11.33
N THR A 133 -3.94 -2.83 -11.10
CA THR A 133 -4.24 -3.55 -9.86
C THR A 133 -3.62 -2.89 -8.63
N PHE A 134 -2.44 -2.28 -8.77
CA PHE A 134 -1.73 -1.65 -7.65
C PHE A 134 -2.45 -0.40 -7.11
N PRO A 135 -2.70 0.66 -7.90
CA PRO A 135 -3.40 1.83 -7.39
C PRO A 135 -4.85 1.55 -6.99
N GLU A 136 -5.50 0.53 -7.58
CA GLU A 136 -6.85 0.10 -7.19
C GLU A 136 -6.88 -0.55 -5.78
N LEU A 137 -5.83 -1.29 -5.42
CA LEU A 137 -5.75 -2.00 -4.14
C LEU A 137 -5.05 -1.20 -3.03
N LEU A 138 -4.03 -0.42 -3.37
CA LEU A 138 -3.19 0.32 -2.42
C LEU A 138 -3.48 1.83 -2.41
N GLY A 139 -4.39 2.29 -3.26
CA GLY A 139 -4.73 3.70 -3.44
C GLY A 139 -3.78 4.44 -4.38
N THR A 140 -4.23 5.57 -4.92
CA THR A 140 -3.48 6.39 -5.89
C THR A 140 -2.54 7.40 -5.25
N GLU A 141 -2.66 7.59 -3.93
CA GLU A 141 -1.99 8.65 -3.17
C GLU A 141 -0.72 8.16 -2.45
N GLY A 142 -0.44 6.86 -2.50
CA GLY A 142 0.72 6.25 -1.88
C GLY A 142 2.04 6.73 -2.50
N LEU A 143 3.13 6.67 -1.72
CA LEU A 143 4.45 7.14 -2.14
C LEU A 143 4.85 6.61 -3.52
N ILE A 144 4.68 5.31 -3.76
CA ILE A 144 5.05 4.64 -5.01
C ILE A 144 4.15 5.01 -6.22
N PHE A 145 3.05 5.73 -6.02
CA PHE A 145 2.10 6.14 -7.06
C PHE A 145 2.11 7.66 -7.32
N THR A 146 3.08 8.37 -6.74
CA THR A 146 3.24 9.81 -6.89
C THR A 146 4.58 10.16 -7.52
N ASP A 147 4.64 11.30 -8.20
CA ASP A 147 5.85 11.85 -8.83
C ASP A 147 6.07 13.30 -8.38
N GLY A 148 7.27 13.83 -8.61
CA GLY A 148 7.61 15.25 -8.40
C GLY A 148 7.47 15.72 -6.95
N GLU A 149 6.98 16.95 -6.77
CA GLU A 149 6.89 17.62 -5.46
C GLU A 149 6.07 16.81 -4.43
N LYS A 150 4.96 16.21 -4.86
CA LYS A 150 4.12 15.37 -3.98
C LYS A 150 4.90 14.16 -3.47
N HIS A 151 5.64 13.50 -4.35
CA HIS A 151 6.52 12.39 -3.98
C HIS A 151 7.61 12.85 -2.98
N GLU A 152 8.22 14.01 -3.21
CA GLU A 152 9.22 14.57 -2.29
C GLU A 152 8.66 14.84 -0.89
N ILE A 153 7.44 15.38 -0.80
CA ILE A 153 6.75 15.63 0.46
C ILE A 153 6.46 14.31 1.19
N LEU A 154 5.85 13.33 0.51
CA LEU A 154 5.54 12.03 1.10
C LEU A 154 6.82 11.29 1.52
N ARG A 155 7.86 11.34 0.70
CA ARG A 155 9.16 10.76 1.02
C ARG A 155 9.75 11.41 2.27
N ARG A 156 9.72 12.74 2.38
CA ARG A 156 10.23 13.47 3.55
C ARG A 156 9.46 13.09 4.83
N LEU A 157 8.15 12.88 4.73
CA LEU A 157 7.31 12.47 5.86
C LEU A 157 7.63 11.04 6.33
N LEU A 158 7.85 10.11 5.41
CA LEU A 158 8.05 8.69 5.71
C LEU A 158 9.50 8.34 6.08
N LEU A 159 10.49 9.02 5.51
CA LEU A 159 11.91 8.72 5.70
C LEU A 159 12.38 8.62 7.16
N PRO A 160 11.90 9.45 8.12
CA PRO A 160 12.30 9.34 9.52
C PRO A 160 12.06 7.95 10.13
N ALA A 161 10.99 7.26 9.74
CA ALA A 161 10.71 5.89 10.19
C ALA A 161 11.78 4.88 9.75
N PHE A 162 12.61 5.22 8.76
CA PHE A 162 13.67 4.35 8.24
C PHE A 162 15.08 4.84 8.57
N LYS A 163 15.23 5.75 9.55
CA LYS A 163 16.54 6.28 9.99
C LYS A 163 17.02 5.61 11.28
N GLY A 164 18.34 5.73 11.53
CA GLY A 164 19.05 5.09 12.65
C GLY A 164 18.30 5.02 13.98
N PRO A 165 17.78 6.14 14.54
CA PRO A 165 17.09 6.12 15.82
C PRO A 165 15.85 5.21 15.85
N ALA A 166 15.08 5.17 14.75
CA ALA A 166 13.93 4.28 14.64
C ALA A 166 14.39 2.82 14.48
N LEU A 167 15.45 2.58 13.69
CA LEU A 167 15.99 1.24 13.46
C LEU A 167 16.54 0.59 14.74
N GLU A 168 17.15 1.36 15.65
CA GLU A 168 17.61 0.85 16.94
C GLU A 168 16.45 0.30 17.77
N PHE A 169 15.32 1.01 17.83
CA PHE A 169 14.10 0.53 18.48
C PHE A 169 13.51 -0.69 17.77
N TYR A 170 13.56 -0.71 16.43
CA TYR A 170 13.01 -1.83 15.65
C TYR A 170 13.80 -3.11 15.84
N PHE A 171 15.13 -3.03 16.02
CA PHE A 171 15.99 -4.19 16.16
C PHE A 171 15.57 -5.09 17.33
N GLU A 172 15.35 -4.51 18.51
CA GLU A 172 14.92 -5.26 19.69
C GLU A 172 13.58 -5.95 19.43
N LYS A 173 12.62 -5.23 18.83
CA LYS A 173 11.30 -5.80 18.52
C LYS A 173 11.39 -6.93 17.49
N ILE A 174 12.20 -6.78 16.45
CA ILE A 174 12.42 -7.80 15.43
C ILE A 174 13.06 -9.04 16.06
N ARG A 175 14.06 -8.86 16.93
CA ARG A 175 14.70 -9.96 17.65
C ARG A 175 13.70 -10.72 18.51
N ASP A 176 12.94 -10.02 19.35
CA ASP A 176 11.98 -10.66 20.25
C ASP A 176 10.92 -11.48 19.49
N ILE A 177 10.41 -10.95 18.37
CA ILE A 177 9.47 -11.68 17.50
C ILE A 177 10.19 -12.86 16.84
N SER A 178 11.43 -12.68 16.36
CA SER A 178 12.18 -13.77 15.73
C SER A 178 12.43 -14.93 16.70
N ASP A 179 12.87 -14.64 17.92
CA ASP A 179 13.12 -15.64 18.96
C ASP A 179 11.85 -16.43 19.33
N LYS A 180 10.70 -15.74 19.37
CA LYS A 180 9.38 -16.37 19.55
C LYS A 180 9.09 -17.39 18.43
N TYR A 181 9.33 -17.05 17.17
CA TYR A 181 9.09 -17.98 16.04
C TYR A 181 10.12 -19.11 16.00
N LEU A 182 11.39 -18.85 16.33
CA LEU A 182 12.40 -19.89 16.44
C LEU A 182 12.02 -20.92 17.51
N THR A 183 11.61 -20.46 18.69
CA THR A 183 11.13 -21.34 19.78
C THR A 183 9.90 -22.15 19.34
N ARG A 184 8.96 -21.52 18.61
CA ARG A 184 7.80 -22.21 18.03
C ARG A 184 8.23 -23.31 17.06
N TRP A 185 9.20 -23.04 16.20
CA TRP A 185 9.70 -24.00 15.20
C TRP A 185 10.49 -25.15 15.81
N GLU A 186 11.23 -24.90 16.91
CA GLU A 186 11.82 -25.97 17.72
C GLU A 186 10.75 -26.94 18.24
N GLY A 187 9.58 -26.41 18.63
CA GLY A 187 8.41 -27.22 19.02
C GLY A 187 7.87 -28.13 17.91
N TYR A 188 8.22 -27.87 16.64
CA TYR A 188 7.85 -28.72 15.49
C TYR A 188 8.89 -29.78 15.17
N GLN A 189 9.89 -30.01 16.03
CA GLN A 189 10.94 -30.99 15.79
C GLN A 189 10.36 -32.37 15.39
N GLY A 190 10.81 -32.87 14.24
CA GLY A 190 10.34 -34.15 13.67
C GLY A 190 9.06 -34.06 12.85
N SER A 191 8.47 -32.88 12.67
CA SER A 191 7.29 -32.62 11.84
C SER A 191 7.65 -31.83 10.58
N GLU A 192 6.83 -31.96 9.54
CA GLU A 192 6.91 -31.08 8.36
C GLU A 192 6.24 -29.73 8.65
N ILE A 193 6.88 -28.65 8.21
CA ILE A 193 6.36 -27.28 8.35
C ILE A 193 6.25 -26.60 6.99
N GLN A 194 5.23 -25.75 6.81
CA GLN A 194 5.12 -24.90 5.64
C GLN A 194 5.96 -23.62 5.84
N PHE A 195 7.28 -23.73 5.64
CA PHE A 195 8.24 -22.66 5.95
C PHE A 195 7.90 -21.31 5.31
N LEU A 196 7.40 -21.29 4.07
CA LEU A 196 6.98 -20.04 3.41
C LEU A 196 5.82 -19.36 4.15
N GLN A 197 4.84 -20.13 4.64
CA GLN A 197 3.70 -19.58 5.39
C GLN A 197 4.14 -19.06 6.76
N GLU A 198 4.97 -19.84 7.46
CA GLU A 198 5.54 -19.41 8.74
C GLU A 198 6.41 -18.15 8.58
N SER A 199 7.18 -18.04 7.49
CA SER A 199 7.98 -16.86 7.17
C SER A 199 7.10 -15.64 6.86
N LYS A 200 6.03 -15.81 6.07
CA LYS A 200 5.06 -14.75 5.80
C LYS A 200 4.44 -14.23 7.10
N ARG A 201 4.02 -15.15 7.97
CA ARG A 201 3.42 -14.83 9.26
C ARG A 201 4.40 -14.08 10.19
N LEU A 202 5.65 -14.55 10.30
CA LEU A 202 6.73 -13.85 11.03
C LEU A 202 6.91 -12.42 10.52
N THR A 203 7.14 -12.25 9.21
CA THR A 203 7.39 -10.93 8.62
C THR A 203 6.19 -9.99 8.73
N PHE A 204 4.97 -10.53 8.66
CA PHE A 204 3.75 -9.77 8.88
C PHE A 204 3.62 -9.32 10.34
N GLU A 205 3.89 -10.21 11.31
CA GLU A 205 3.87 -9.86 12.74
C GLU A 205 4.90 -8.77 13.07
N VAL A 206 6.09 -8.83 12.48
CA VAL A 206 7.09 -7.75 12.57
C VAL A 206 6.53 -6.44 12.03
N ALA A 207 5.96 -6.45 10.82
CA ALA A 207 5.40 -5.23 10.22
C ALA A 207 4.25 -4.65 11.05
N ALA A 208 3.34 -5.50 11.53
CA ALA A 208 2.22 -5.10 12.39
C ALA A 208 2.72 -4.52 13.72
N ALA A 209 3.72 -5.13 14.35
CA ALA A 209 4.29 -4.64 15.60
C ALA A 209 4.97 -3.27 15.42
N LEU A 210 5.74 -3.09 14.33
CA LEU A 210 6.50 -1.86 14.10
C LEU A 210 5.64 -0.70 13.59
N MET A 211 4.69 -0.97 12.68
CA MET A 211 3.89 0.07 12.04
C MET A 211 2.56 0.33 12.76
N LEU A 212 1.90 -0.73 13.23
CA LEU A 212 0.59 -0.65 13.89
C LEU A 212 0.71 -0.78 15.41
N GLY A 213 1.92 -0.94 15.96
CA GLY A 213 2.13 -1.09 17.42
C GLY A 213 1.40 -2.30 17.98
N TYR A 214 1.23 -3.31 17.14
CA TYR A 214 0.55 -4.53 17.50
C TYR A 214 1.25 -5.20 18.70
N ASN A 215 0.45 -5.61 19.69
CA ASN A 215 0.93 -6.26 20.90
C ASN A 215 0.59 -7.76 20.86
N SER A 216 1.61 -8.60 20.71
CA SER A 216 1.47 -10.06 20.65
C SER A 216 1.08 -10.71 21.99
N SER A 217 1.07 -9.95 23.09
CA SER A 217 0.74 -10.44 24.44
C SER A 217 -0.75 -10.35 24.79
N LYS A 218 -1.58 -9.73 23.95
CA LYS A 218 -3.03 -9.63 24.23
C LYS A 218 -3.74 -10.98 24.00
N PRO A 219 -4.80 -11.29 24.76
CA PRO A 219 -5.64 -12.46 24.49
C PRO A 219 -6.16 -12.43 23.05
N GLY A 220 -6.12 -13.57 22.34
CA GLY A 220 -6.56 -13.66 20.95
C GLY A 220 -5.58 -13.08 19.91
N ALA A 221 -4.43 -12.53 20.35
CA ALA A 221 -3.40 -12.00 19.45
C ALA A 221 -3.04 -13.00 18.35
N GLU A 222 -2.78 -14.25 18.72
CA GLU A 222 -2.34 -15.25 17.76
C GLU A 222 -3.35 -15.52 16.64
N GLU A 223 -4.64 -15.54 16.96
CA GLU A 223 -5.70 -15.73 15.97
C GLU A 223 -5.84 -14.51 15.06
N GLU A 224 -5.80 -13.32 15.63
CA GLU A 224 -5.86 -12.06 14.90
C GLU A 224 -4.68 -11.88 13.93
N ILE A 225 -3.45 -12.19 14.35
CA ILE A 225 -2.29 -12.05 13.45
C ILE A 225 -2.35 -13.06 12.30
N ASN A 226 -2.91 -14.25 12.53
CA ASN A 226 -3.11 -15.23 11.46
C ASN A 226 -4.13 -14.74 10.45
N ASP A 227 -5.29 -14.28 10.93
CA ASP A 227 -6.35 -13.76 10.08
C ASP A 227 -5.88 -12.55 9.25
N LEU A 228 -5.19 -11.59 9.88
CA LEU A 228 -4.64 -10.43 9.19
C LEU A 228 -3.53 -10.81 8.20
N SER A 229 -2.64 -11.73 8.56
CA SER A 229 -1.58 -12.22 7.66
C SER A 229 -2.17 -12.96 6.46
N GLU A 230 -3.23 -13.74 6.65
CA GLU A 230 -3.92 -14.45 5.56
C GLU A 230 -4.60 -13.46 4.61
N LYS A 231 -5.34 -12.49 5.15
CA LYS A 231 -5.95 -11.40 4.35
C LYS A 231 -4.90 -10.58 3.60
N PHE A 232 -3.76 -10.31 4.22
CA PHE A 232 -2.64 -9.65 3.54
C PHE A 232 -2.06 -10.50 2.41
N GLY A 233 -1.97 -11.82 2.59
CA GLY A 233 -1.63 -12.76 1.52
C GLY A 233 -2.59 -12.68 0.34
N VAL A 234 -3.91 -12.71 0.61
CA VAL A 234 -4.94 -12.56 -0.43
C VAL A 234 -4.83 -11.22 -1.16
N LEU A 235 -4.58 -10.13 -0.43
CA LEU A 235 -4.34 -8.81 -1.02
C LEU A 235 -3.10 -8.82 -1.93
N ALA A 236 -1.98 -9.38 -1.45
CA ALA A 236 -0.71 -9.42 -2.16
C ALA A 236 -0.81 -10.26 -3.45
N ASP A 237 -1.49 -11.40 -3.40
CA ASP A 237 -1.76 -12.24 -4.57
C ASP A 237 -2.63 -11.49 -5.59
N GLY A 238 -3.57 -10.65 -5.12
CA GLY A 238 -4.39 -9.79 -5.96
C GLY A 238 -3.61 -8.72 -6.74
N LEU A 239 -2.51 -8.19 -6.18
CA LEU A 239 -1.66 -7.18 -6.85
C LEU A 239 -1.04 -7.72 -8.15
N ILE A 240 -0.61 -8.98 -8.12
CA ILE A 240 0.10 -9.64 -9.22
C ILE A 240 -0.82 -10.47 -10.13
N SER A 241 -2.14 -10.46 -9.88
CA SER A 241 -3.13 -11.21 -10.63
C SER A 241 -4.01 -10.28 -11.50
N PRO A 242 -3.50 -9.77 -12.64
CA PRO A 242 -4.28 -8.88 -13.52
C PRO A 242 -5.52 -9.57 -14.11
N PHE A 243 -5.50 -10.90 -14.22
CA PHE A 243 -6.65 -11.69 -14.63
C PHE A 243 -7.78 -11.68 -13.60
N ALA A 244 -7.48 -11.62 -12.29
CA ALA A 244 -8.52 -11.55 -11.27
C ALA A 244 -9.35 -10.27 -11.45
N MET A 245 -8.71 -9.11 -11.62
CA MET A 245 -9.37 -7.84 -11.89
C MET A 245 -10.23 -7.88 -13.18
N THR A 246 -9.76 -8.62 -14.19
CA THR A 246 -10.46 -8.78 -15.48
C THR A 246 -11.77 -9.57 -15.35
N ILE A 247 -11.83 -10.54 -14.45
CA ILE A 247 -13.05 -11.30 -14.16
C ILE A 247 -14.14 -10.38 -13.57
N GLY A 248 -13.73 -9.31 -12.90
CA GLY A 248 -14.61 -8.27 -12.38
C GLY A 248 -15.19 -8.58 -11.00
N ASP A 249 -15.90 -7.61 -10.45
CA ASP A 249 -16.42 -7.63 -9.08
C ASP A 249 -17.87 -8.14 -9.02
N PHE A 250 -18.04 -9.44 -8.82
CA PHE A 250 -19.35 -10.06 -8.58
C PHE A 250 -19.30 -11.06 -7.41
N PRO A 251 -20.46 -11.45 -6.83
CA PRO A 251 -20.49 -12.37 -5.70
C PRO A 251 -19.76 -13.69 -6.00
N GLY A 252 -18.78 -14.03 -5.17
CA GLY A 252 -17.95 -15.24 -5.34
C GLY A 252 -16.76 -15.10 -6.30
N SER A 253 -16.56 -13.94 -6.94
CA SER A 253 -15.39 -13.71 -7.78
C SER A 253 -14.09 -13.64 -6.96
N PRO A 254 -12.93 -14.07 -7.52
CA PRO A 254 -11.63 -13.89 -6.86
C PRO A 254 -11.33 -12.41 -6.55
N TRP A 255 -11.72 -11.51 -7.45
CA TRP A 255 -11.52 -10.07 -7.25
C TRP A 255 -12.32 -9.51 -6.07
N ARG A 256 -13.57 -9.95 -5.89
CA ARG A 256 -14.37 -9.60 -4.71
C ARG A 256 -13.67 -10.04 -3.43
N ASN A 257 -13.05 -11.22 -3.41
CA ASN A 257 -12.30 -11.70 -2.24
C ASN A 257 -11.12 -10.79 -1.90
N VAL A 258 -10.35 -10.38 -2.92
CA VAL A 258 -9.24 -9.43 -2.76
C VAL A 258 -9.73 -8.08 -2.23
N LEU A 259 -10.82 -7.54 -2.76
CA LEU A 259 -11.41 -6.29 -2.29
C LEU A 259 -11.89 -6.40 -0.84
N ASN A 260 -12.52 -7.51 -0.46
CA ASN A 260 -12.95 -7.72 0.93
C ASN A 260 -11.76 -7.84 1.89
N ALA A 261 -10.68 -8.51 1.47
CA ALA A 261 -9.45 -8.60 2.25
C ALA A 261 -8.82 -7.22 2.46
N ARG A 262 -8.73 -6.41 1.38
CA ARG A 262 -8.30 -5.00 1.44
C ARG A 262 -9.13 -4.20 2.45
N ASP A 263 -10.46 -4.25 2.31
CA ASP A 263 -11.38 -3.47 3.13
C ASP A 263 -11.28 -3.87 4.61
N SER A 264 -11.11 -5.17 4.91
CA SER A 264 -10.89 -5.65 6.27
C SER A 264 -9.56 -5.17 6.87
N LEU A 265 -8.48 -5.13 6.09
CA LEU A 265 -7.18 -4.63 6.54
C LEU A 265 -7.23 -3.13 6.80
N LEU A 266 -7.88 -2.36 5.90
CA LEU A 266 -8.06 -0.92 6.07
C LEU A 266 -8.89 -0.60 7.30
N GLN A 267 -9.96 -1.36 7.55
CA GLN A 267 -10.76 -1.19 8.77
C GLN A 267 -9.91 -1.40 10.03
N HIS A 268 -9.08 -2.44 10.06
CA HIS A 268 -8.20 -2.68 11.20
C HIS A 268 -7.21 -1.54 11.44
N ILE A 269 -6.66 -0.96 10.37
CA ILE A 269 -5.79 0.23 10.45
C ILE A 269 -6.57 1.43 10.99
N GLU A 270 -7.78 1.67 10.48
CA GLU A 270 -8.64 2.78 10.92
C GLU A 270 -8.99 2.67 12.40
N ASP A 271 -9.40 1.48 12.85
CA ASP A 271 -9.71 1.20 14.26
C ASP A 271 -8.47 1.45 15.14
N THR A 272 -7.30 0.97 14.71
CA THR A 272 -6.02 1.19 15.43
C THR A 272 -5.67 2.68 15.53
N ILE A 273 -5.92 3.47 14.48
CA ILE A 273 -5.68 4.92 14.50
C ILE A 273 -6.63 5.60 15.49
N VAL A 274 -7.92 5.25 15.46
CA VAL A 274 -8.93 5.83 16.36
C VAL A 274 -8.60 5.52 17.82
N GLU A 275 -8.22 4.28 18.14
CA GLU A 275 -7.82 3.91 19.50
C GLU A 275 -6.61 4.71 20.01
N ARG A 276 -5.64 4.97 19.14
CA ARG A 276 -4.43 5.74 19.51
C ARG A 276 -4.72 7.22 19.71
N LEU A 277 -5.57 7.80 18.85
CA LEU A 277 -5.99 9.19 19.01
C LEU A 277 -6.78 9.37 20.31
N GLY A 278 -7.67 8.44 20.64
CA GLY A 278 -8.42 8.49 21.90
C GLY A 278 -7.51 8.41 23.13
N LYS A 279 -6.50 7.53 23.13
CA LYS A 279 -5.52 7.45 24.23
C LYS A 279 -4.69 8.71 24.39
N ALA A 280 -4.28 9.33 23.28
CA ALA A 280 -3.54 10.58 23.34
C ALA A 280 -4.38 11.72 23.93
N GLU A 281 -5.67 11.80 23.59
CA GLU A 281 -6.60 12.78 24.18
C GLU A 281 -6.81 12.52 25.69
N GLU A 282 -6.93 11.26 26.12
CA GLU A 282 -7.06 10.89 27.55
C GLU A 282 -5.78 11.24 28.35
N GLU A 283 -4.58 10.97 27.79
CA GLU A 283 -3.30 11.31 28.43
C GLU A 283 -3.09 12.83 28.56
N GLU A 284 -3.50 13.62 27.56
CA GLU A 284 -3.45 15.08 27.61
C GLU A 284 -4.43 15.65 28.66
N GLU A 285 -5.63 15.09 28.79
CA GLU A 285 -6.62 15.49 29.80
C GLU A 285 -6.18 15.14 31.24
N GLU A 286 -5.51 13.99 31.43
CA GLU A 286 -4.95 13.60 32.73
C GLU A 286 -3.78 14.50 33.15
N GLU A 287 -2.86 14.83 32.23
CA GLU A 287 -1.75 15.76 32.52
C GLU A 287 -2.23 17.18 32.84
N GLU A 288 -3.23 17.70 32.12
CA GLU A 288 -3.86 19.00 32.44
C GLU A 288 -4.62 18.96 33.77
N GLY A 289 -5.27 17.84 34.08
CA GLY A 289 -5.95 17.60 35.36
C GLY A 289 -4.99 17.61 36.55
N GLU A 290 -3.86 16.90 36.47
CA GLU A 290 -2.84 16.85 37.51
C GLU A 290 -2.12 18.20 37.70
N ALA A 291 -1.82 18.92 36.61
CA ALA A 291 -1.25 20.26 36.68
C ALA A 291 -2.20 21.28 37.36
N SER A 292 -3.50 21.17 37.12
CA SER A 292 -4.51 22.03 37.76
C SER A 292 -4.72 21.70 39.24
N ALA A 293 -4.67 20.42 39.62
CA ALA A 293 -4.77 19.96 41.00
C ALA A 293 -3.53 20.34 41.83
N GLY A 294 -2.34 20.27 41.22
CA GLY A 294 -1.09 20.73 41.82
C GLY A 294 -1.10 22.22 42.15
N ALA A 295 -1.64 23.06 41.25
CA ALA A 295 -1.73 24.50 41.44
C ALA A 295 -2.74 24.93 42.54
N ALA A 296 -3.80 24.14 42.76
CA ALA A 296 -4.81 24.42 43.80
C ALA A 296 -4.37 24.00 45.23
N SER A 297 -3.30 23.21 45.36
CA SER A 297 -2.79 22.71 46.64
C SER A 297 -1.68 23.56 47.27
N ALA A 298 -1.21 24.62 46.58
CA ALA A 298 -0.18 25.50 47.09
C ALA A 298 -0.73 26.36 48.26
N PRO A 299 -0.12 26.32 49.47
CA PRO A 299 -0.59 27.11 50.59
C PRO A 299 -0.39 28.62 50.31
N PRO A 300 -1.32 29.49 50.73
CA PRO A 300 -1.16 30.92 50.58
C PRO A 300 0.06 31.38 51.39
N ALA A 301 0.92 32.17 50.72
CA ALA A 301 2.12 32.79 51.28
C ALA A 301 1.82 33.84 52.36
#